data_AF-A0A150GI35-F1
#
_entry.id   AF-A0A150GI35-F1
#
_cell.length_a   1.000
_cell.length_b   1.000
_cell.length_c   1.000
_cell.angle_alpha   90.00
_cell.angle_beta   90.00
_cell.angle_gamma   90.00
#
_symmetry.space_group_name_H-M   'P 1'
#
loop_
_entity.id
_entity.type
_entity.pdbx_description
1 polymer ?
#
loop_
_entity_poly.entity_id
_entity_poly.type
_entity_poly.pdbx_seq_one_letter_code
_entity_poly.pdbx_strand_id
1 'polypeptide(L)'
;MFGSASIPTGLLPGGTEGQGWSIGPLKLPFSSPLDQAGGRGGGGGAGGTPPDVLGAVQRLKEVVSEGLHASAGRGGVASTSKPAFPAAGRKAVAMRLEYSEDTPRLVGKRSIALRPRNTLPLSGYEPLYDDRDARWWDVKETALHGSYSWALQDYQSDREDVPVPGDAWRAEVPSEEELPPVLTCRDLVKQVLVDQRGREDAIQCAYADQKCPAGTYKVMAFTSPLPDDDDEANYIDHHFYVQHKDVYLTLQPGDRLQDVARFFKLPVEELYDANPGMESVPADRPMDRERSVLVPDANVWSHKPSEWLPPRLHDGAGRAIHNPLRAVAAFSDDEGNVNELPAQYCCAFCVRRGTAKTGPQSPPVADVQE
;
A
#
# COMPACT_ATOMS: atom_id res chain seq x y z
N MET A 1 33.73 70.92 13.39
CA MET A 1 33.75 69.74 12.49
C MET A 1 32.30 69.34 12.36
N PHE A 2 31.58 69.70 11.28
CA PHE A 2 31.67 69.14 9.91
C PHE A 2 31.48 67.61 9.95
N GLY A 3 30.42 67.01 9.39
CA GLY A 3 29.17 67.52 8.80
C GLY A 3 28.23 66.32 8.52
N SER A 4 26.92 66.34 8.78
CA SER A 4 25.82 67.06 8.08
C SER A 4 25.53 66.57 6.64
N ALA A 5 24.51 65.73 6.49
CA ALA A 5 23.72 65.55 5.26
C ALA A 5 22.31 65.04 5.63
N SER A 6 21.26 65.46 4.90
CA SER A 6 19.87 65.16 5.23
C SER A 6 18.97 64.98 3.98
N ILE A 7 17.78 64.43 4.19
CA ILE A 7 16.79 64.01 3.17
C ILE A 7 16.16 65.19 2.40
N PRO A 8 15.63 64.96 1.18
CA PRO A 8 14.17 64.77 1.03
C PRO A 8 13.82 63.55 0.14
N THR A 9 12.86 62.68 0.47
CA THR A 9 11.38 62.86 0.56
C THR A 9 10.70 62.87 -0.80
N GLY A 10 9.91 61.83 -1.11
CA GLY A 10 9.08 61.73 -2.31
C GLY A 10 7.93 60.73 -2.18
N LEU A 11 6.70 61.26 -2.11
CA LEU A 11 5.40 60.62 -2.42
C LEU A 11 5.01 59.30 -1.71
N LEU A 12 4.09 59.45 -0.74
CA LEU A 12 3.02 58.48 -0.42
C LEU A 12 2.03 58.35 -1.63
N PRO A 13 1.12 57.34 -1.72
CA PRO A 13 0.63 56.47 -0.63
C PRO A 13 0.39 54.97 -0.97
N GLY A 14 0.05 54.19 0.07
CA GLY A 14 -1.16 53.35 0.06
C GLY A 14 -1.10 51.90 -0.45
N GLY A 15 -1.29 50.95 0.48
CA GLY A 15 -2.40 49.98 0.40
C GLY A 15 -2.25 48.65 -0.36
N THR A 16 -3.09 47.71 0.08
CA THR A 16 -3.63 46.51 -0.63
C THR A 16 -2.71 45.37 -1.09
N GLU A 17 -3.10 44.16 -0.63
CA GLU A 17 -3.19 42.89 -1.37
C GLU A 17 -1.93 42.28 -2.01
N GLY A 18 -1.30 41.37 -1.25
CA GLY A 18 -0.31 40.42 -1.73
C GLY A 18 -0.90 39.31 -2.62
N GLN A 19 -1.18 39.66 -3.88
CA GLN A 19 -1.11 38.81 -5.08
C GLN A 19 -1.36 37.30 -4.91
N GLY A 20 -2.63 36.89 -5.08
CA GLY A 20 -2.95 35.50 -5.42
C GLY A 20 -2.55 35.18 -6.86
N TRP A 21 -1.84 34.07 -7.09
CA TRP A 21 -1.46 33.62 -8.44
C TRP A 21 -2.64 32.97 -9.16
N SER A 22 -3.25 33.68 -10.10
CA SER A 22 -4.30 33.15 -10.98
C SER A 22 -3.72 32.70 -12.32
N ILE A 23 -3.90 31.42 -12.67
CA ILE A 23 -3.50 30.88 -13.97
C ILE A 23 -4.70 31.01 -14.94
N GLY A 24 -4.45 31.72 -16.05
CA GLY A 24 -5.43 31.94 -17.12
C GLY A 24 -5.67 30.72 -18.02
N PRO A 25 -6.67 30.78 -18.92
CA PRO A 25 -7.26 29.59 -19.54
C PRO A 25 -6.48 28.95 -20.70
N LEU A 26 -6.85 27.70 -20.99
CA LEU A 26 -6.35 26.84 -22.06
C LEU A 26 -6.27 27.50 -23.45
N LYS A 27 -5.32 27.02 -24.25
CA LYS A 27 -5.44 26.95 -25.73
C LYS A 27 -5.42 25.50 -26.20
N LEU A 28 -6.41 25.11 -26.99
CA LEU A 28 -6.45 23.85 -27.73
C LEU A 28 -6.15 24.10 -29.21
N PRO A 29 -5.48 23.16 -29.89
CA PRO A 29 -5.66 22.91 -31.31
C PRO A 29 -6.35 21.56 -31.55
N PHE A 30 -7.45 21.55 -32.31
CA PHE A 30 -8.04 20.33 -32.84
C PHE A 30 -7.29 19.86 -34.09
N SER A 31 -7.11 18.55 -34.26
CA SER A 31 -7.50 17.85 -35.50
C SER A 31 -7.39 16.33 -35.35
N SER A 32 -8.30 15.60 -36.00
CA SER A 32 -8.23 14.15 -36.20
C SER A 32 -7.95 13.86 -37.68
N PRO A 33 -7.60 12.62 -38.03
CA PRO A 33 -8.56 11.86 -38.84
C PRO A 33 -8.70 10.38 -38.45
N LEU A 34 -9.64 9.69 -39.12
CA LEU A 34 -9.83 8.23 -39.19
C LEU A 34 -8.74 7.63 -40.14
N ASP A 35 -8.58 6.34 -40.43
CA ASP A 35 -9.35 5.08 -40.21
C ASP A 35 -8.32 3.88 -40.26
N GLN A 36 -8.56 2.57 -40.34
CA GLN A 36 -9.74 1.71 -40.60
C GLN A 36 -9.58 0.33 -39.88
N ALA A 37 -10.45 -0.64 -40.22
CA ALA A 37 -10.69 -1.94 -39.59
C ALA A 37 -9.91 -3.17 -40.14
N GLY A 38 -9.98 -4.29 -39.40
CA GLY A 38 -9.57 -5.66 -39.77
C GLY A 38 -9.08 -6.46 -38.55
N GLY A 39 -9.33 -7.77 -38.32
CA GLY A 39 -10.03 -8.81 -39.11
C GLY A 39 -10.72 -9.89 -38.22
N ARG A 40 -10.79 -11.16 -38.67
CA ARG A 40 -11.68 -12.24 -38.13
C ARG A 40 -10.97 -13.46 -37.51
N GLY A 41 -11.67 -14.17 -36.61
CA GLY A 41 -11.50 -15.62 -36.32
C GLY A 41 -10.93 -15.98 -34.92
N GLY A 42 -11.20 -17.15 -34.32
CA GLY A 42 -12.20 -18.18 -34.65
C GLY A 42 -11.91 -19.58 -34.03
N GLY A 43 -12.75 -20.05 -33.09
CA GLY A 43 -12.66 -21.38 -32.44
C GLY A 43 -11.59 -21.50 -31.35
N GLY A 44 -11.60 -22.50 -30.45
CA GLY A 44 -12.65 -23.48 -30.16
C GLY A 44 -12.22 -24.64 -29.23
N GLY A 45 -12.92 -24.83 -28.10
CA GLY A 45 -13.10 -26.10 -27.37
C GLY A 45 -11.91 -26.82 -26.70
N ALA A 46 -11.94 -26.93 -25.36
CA ALA A 46 -11.57 -28.13 -24.59
C ALA A 46 -12.02 -27.98 -23.12
N GLY A 47 -12.46 -29.06 -22.48
CA GLY A 47 -12.75 -29.09 -21.03
C GLY A 47 -11.71 -29.93 -20.28
N GLY A 48 -11.24 -29.43 -19.14
CA GLY A 48 -10.30 -30.15 -18.26
C GLY A 48 -10.89 -30.33 -16.85
N THR A 49 -10.73 -31.51 -16.27
CA THR A 49 -11.07 -31.80 -14.88
C THR A 49 -10.08 -31.10 -13.92
N PRO A 50 -10.52 -30.58 -12.77
CA PRO A 50 -9.63 -29.97 -11.79
C PRO A 50 -8.72 -31.03 -11.12
N PRO A 51 -7.49 -30.66 -10.70
CA PRO A 51 -6.57 -31.57 -10.02
C PRO A 51 -7.01 -31.87 -8.57
N ASP A 52 -6.58 -33.03 -8.06
CA ASP A 52 -6.79 -33.41 -6.66
C ASP A 52 -6.00 -32.51 -5.69
N VAL A 53 -6.74 -31.78 -4.87
CA VAL A 53 -6.22 -30.82 -3.89
C VAL A 53 -5.56 -31.53 -2.70
N LEU A 54 -6.03 -32.71 -2.27
CA LEU A 54 -5.39 -33.42 -1.14
C LEU A 54 -3.99 -33.89 -1.51
N GLY A 55 -3.82 -34.45 -2.71
CA GLY A 55 -2.51 -34.83 -3.23
C GLY A 55 -1.53 -33.67 -3.39
N ALA A 56 -1.99 -32.41 -3.47
CA ALA A 56 -1.10 -31.24 -3.48
C ALA A 56 -0.62 -30.87 -2.05
N VAL A 57 -1.53 -30.86 -1.08
CA VAL A 57 -1.23 -30.53 0.33
C VAL A 57 -0.26 -31.52 0.96
N GLN A 58 -0.37 -32.82 0.64
CA GLN A 58 0.49 -33.84 1.24
C GLN A 58 1.97 -33.71 0.79
N ARG A 59 2.21 -33.51 -0.52
CA ARG A 59 3.56 -33.33 -1.08
C ARG A 59 4.25 -32.07 -0.56
N LEU A 60 3.50 -31.01 -0.23
CA LEU A 60 4.07 -29.81 0.38
C LEU A 60 4.63 -30.07 1.78
N LYS A 61 4.04 -31.01 2.56
CA LYS A 61 4.55 -31.40 3.88
C LYS A 61 5.84 -32.22 3.78
N GLU A 62 5.87 -33.19 2.87
CA GLU A 62 7.03 -34.07 2.63
C GLU A 62 8.28 -33.25 2.25
N VAL A 63 8.12 -32.30 1.32
CA VAL A 63 9.19 -31.37 0.89
C VAL A 63 9.67 -30.45 2.02
N VAL A 64 8.89 -30.24 3.09
CA VAL A 64 9.29 -29.46 4.28
C VAL A 64 10.14 -30.27 5.26
N SER A 65 9.93 -31.58 5.38
CA SER A 65 10.70 -32.44 6.30
C SER A 65 12.15 -32.72 5.89
N GLU A 66 12.47 -32.75 4.60
CA GLU A 66 13.76 -33.26 4.10
C GLU A 66 14.90 -32.23 4.05
N GLY A 67 14.63 -30.95 4.36
CA GLY A 67 15.56 -29.84 4.12
C GLY A 67 16.60 -29.51 5.21
N LEU A 68 16.73 -30.32 6.27
CA LEU A 68 17.47 -29.96 7.49
C LEU A 68 18.88 -30.59 7.61
N HIS A 69 19.76 -30.33 6.63
CA HIS A 69 21.20 -30.56 6.75
C HIS A 69 21.97 -29.30 6.30
N ALA A 70 22.64 -28.65 7.25
CA ALA A 70 23.32 -27.36 7.05
C ALA A 70 24.83 -27.52 6.81
N SER A 71 25.42 -26.55 6.12
CA SER A 71 26.87 -26.35 5.98
C SER A 71 27.24 -24.93 6.41
N ALA A 72 28.14 -24.78 7.37
CA ALA A 72 28.47 -23.46 7.94
C ALA A 72 29.35 -22.60 7.01
N GLY A 73 28.91 -21.37 6.75
CA GLY A 73 29.71 -20.25 6.23
C GLY A 73 30.01 -19.24 7.33
N ARG A 74 30.76 -18.17 7.04
CA ARG A 74 31.14 -17.14 8.04
C ARG A 74 30.68 -15.73 7.67
N GLY A 75 29.81 -15.19 8.52
CA GLY A 75 29.50 -13.79 8.83
C GLY A 75 30.19 -12.63 8.09
N GLY A 76 29.35 -11.66 7.70
CA GLY A 76 29.70 -10.28 7.37
C GLY A 76 29.07 -9.30 8.39
N VAL A 77 29.62 -8.09 8.51
CA VAL A 77 29.20 -7.09 9.52
C VAL A 77 28.59 -5.86 8.84
N ALA A 78 27.33 -5.55 9.16
CA ALA A 78 26.64 -4.36 8.64
C ALA A 78 27.21 -3.06 9.26
N SER A 79 27.35 -2.02 8.43
CA SER A 79 27.91 -0.71 8.81
C SER A 79 26.83 0.35 8.88
N THR A 80 26.66 1.00 10.04
CA THR A 80 25.63 2.02 10.25
C THR A 80 26.19 3.44 10.12
N SER A 81 25.56 4.27 9.27
CA SER A 81 25.83 5.70 9.19
C SER A 81 24.52 6.50 9.18
N LYS A 82 24.24 7.20 10.28
CA LYS A 82 23.04 8.06 10.42
C LYS A 82 23.29 9.45 9.81
N PRO A 83 22.48 9.94 8.86
CA PRO A 83 22.34 11.37 8.62
C PRO A 83 21.44 12.00 9.68
N ALA A 84 21.64 13.29 9.98
CA ALA A 84 20.75 14.07 10.84
C ALA A 84 20.04 15.15 10.03
N PHE A 85 18.72 15.29 10.20
CA PHE A 85 17.89 16.25 9.47
C PHE A 85 17.12 17.20 10.42
N PRO A 86 16.80 18.44 9.99
CA PRO A 86 16.24 19.46 10.86
C PRO A 86 14.71 19.40 10.95
N ALA A 87 14.16 19.85 12.08
CA ALA A 87 12.72 19.95 12.28
C ALA A 87 12.08 21.01 11.37
N ALA A 88 11.07 20.61 10.59
CA ALA A 88 10.30 21.47 9.69
C ALA A 88 8.82 21.60 10.13
N GLY A 89 8.13 22.61 9.61
CA GLY A 89 6.80 23.03 10.07
C GLY A 89 5.65 22.09 9.69
N ARG A 90 4.67 21.97 10.58
CA ARG A 90 3.47 21.13 10.39
C ARG A 90 2.67 21.52 9.14
N LYS A 91 2.49 20.56 8.23
CA LYS A 91 1.32 20.44 7.36
C LYS A 91 0.69 19.08 7.60
N ALA A 92 -0.63 18.99 7.59
CA ALA A 92 -1.29 17.69 7.44
C ALA A 92 -1.05 17.21 6.01
N VAL A 93 -0.46 16.03 5.83
CA VAL A 93 -0.30 15.41 4.52
C VAL A 93 -1.63 14.75 4.15
N ALA A 94 -2.61 15.59 3.78
CA ALA A 94 -3.83 15.10 3.19
C ALA A 94 -3.49 14.36 1.89
N MET A 95 -4.03 13.15 1.72
CA MET A 95 -3.79 12.31 0.56
C MET A 95 -4.53 12.85 -0.67
N ARG A 96 -3.99 13.91 -1.27
CA ARG A 96 -4.51 14.48 -2.50
C ARG A 96 -4.48 13.40 -3.57
N LEU A 97 -5.64 13.12 -4.17
CA LEU A 97 -5.74 12.29 -5.36
C LEU A 97 -5.14 13.07 -6.53
N GLU A 98 -3.81 13.01 -6.66
CA GLU A 98 -3.08 13.66 -7.75
C GLU A 98 -3.29 12.87 -9.05
N TYR A 99 -4.42 13.13 -9.69
CA TYR A 99 -4.69 12.74 -11.07
C TYR A 99 -3.69 13.47 -11.98
N SER A 100 -2.50 12.89 -12.18
CA SER A 100 -1.53 13.36 -13.17
C SER A 100 -2.24 13.57 -14.52
N GLU A 101 -1.93 14.67 -15.22
CA GLU A 101 -2.56 14.95 -16.52
C GLU A 101 -2.18 13.92 -17.59
N ASP A 102 -1.06 13.23 -17.40
CA ASP A 102 -0.60 12.09 -18.21
C ASP A 102 -1.26 10.75 -17.83
N THR A 103 -2.03 10.70 -16.73
CA THR A 103 -2.93 9.57 -16.45
C THR A 103 -3.89 9.45 -17.63
N PRO A 104 -3.82 8.37 -18.44
CA PRO A 104 -4.47 8.37 -19.75
C PRO A 104 -5.98 8.44 -19.59
N ARG A 105 -6.55 9.62 -19.87
CA ARG A 105 -8.00 9.85 -19.88
C ARG A 105 -8.63 8.79 -20.76
N LEU A 106 -9.40 7.88 -20.16
CA LEU A 106 -10.01 6.74 -20.86
C LEU A 106 -11.19 7.21 -21.71
N VAL A 107 -10.88 7.86 -22.85
CA VAL A 107 -11.84 8.31 -23.88
C VAL A 107 -12.29 7.10 -24.71
N GLY A 108 -12.91 6.13 -24.03
CA GLY A 108 -13.50 4.93 -24.62
C GLY A 108 -14.95 4.83 -24.23
N LYS A 109 -15.88 5.05 -25.17
CA LYS A 109 -17.35 4.91 -24.97
C LYS A 109 -17.81 3.45 -24.84
N ARG A 110 -17.05 2.62 -24.12
CA ARG A 110 -17.52 1.31 -23.63
C ARG A 110 -18.10 1.54 -22.24
N SER A 111 -19.23 0.91 -21.92
CA SER A 111 -19.76 0.96 -20.56
C SER A 111 -18.72 0.40 -19.59
N ILE A 112 -18.17 1.28 -18.75
CA ILE A 112 -17.31 0.87 -17.64
C ILE A 112 -18.21 0.01 -16.74
N ALA A 113 -17.83 -1.25 -16.55
CA ALA A 113 -18.57 -2.13 -15.66
C ALA A 113 -18.43 -1.58 -14.24
N LEU A 114 -19.55 -1.13 -13.67
CA LEU A 114 -19.65 -0.48 -12.34
C LEU A 114 -19.37 -1.42 -11.15
N ARG A 115 -18.81 -2.61 -11.41
CA ARG A 115 -18.06 -3.42 -10.44
C ARG A 115 -16.91 -4.15 -11.20
N PRO A 116 -15.68 -4.22 -10.67
CA PRO A 116 -14.55 -4.79 -11.40
C PRO A 116 -14.65 -6.33 -11.48
N ARG A 117 -14.57 -6.89 -12.70
CA ARG A 117 -14.72 -8.35 -12.95
C ARG A 117 -13.63 -9.25 -12.36
N ASN A 118 -12.62 -8.69 -11.69
CA ASN A 118 -11.46 -9.41 -11.17
C ASN A 118 -11.27 -9.24 -9.65
N THR A 119 -12.25 -8.66 -8.94
CA THR A 119 -12.22 -8.54 -7.47
C THR A 119 -12.10 -9.91 -6.81
N LEU A 120 -11.27 -9.99 -5.78
CA LEU A 120 -11.10 -11.20 -4.98
C LEU A 120 -12.18 -11.29 -3.89
N PRO A 121 -12.58 -12.48 -3.43
CA PRO A 121 -13.70 -12.61 -2.50
C PRO A 121 -13.33 -12.12 -1.10
N LEU A 122 -14.17 -11.23 -0.57
CA LEU A 122 -14.09 -10.70 0.78
C LEU A 122 -14.44 -11.77 1.82
N SER A 123 -13.76 -11.72 2.97
CA SER A 123 -14.11 -12.45 4.19
C SER A 123 -15.35 -11.86 4.87
N GLY A 124 -15.46 -10.52 4.94
CA GLY A 124 -16.36 -9.79 5.83
C GLY A 124 -15.69 -9.28 7.12
N TYR A 125 -14.36 -9.44 7.24
CA TYR A 125 -13.54 -9.09 8.41
C TYR A 125 -12.34 -8.20 8.05
N GLU A 126 -12.31 -7.70 6.81
CA GLU A 126 -11.31 -6.76 6.32
C GLU A 126 -11.13 -5.53 7.24
N PRO A 127 -9.89 -5.05 7.48
CA PRO A 127 -9.69 -3.77 8.13
C PRO A 127 -10.27 -2.64 7.26
N LEU A 128 -10.89 -1.66 7.91
CA LEU A 128 -11.20 -0.36 7.30
C LEU A 128 -9.88 0.30 6.91
N TYR A 129 -9.75 0.75 5.66
CA TYR A 129 -8.73 1.74 5.30
C TYR A 129 -9.21 3.11 5.77
N ASP A 130 -8.36 3.90 6.42
CA ASP A 130 -8.66 5.29 6.78
C ASP A 130 -7.43 6.15 6.47
N ASP A 131 -7.57 7.15 5.59
CA ASP A 131 -6.46 8.03 5.23
C ASP A 131 -6.01 8.95 6.37
N ARG A 132 -6.81 9.06 7.45
CA ARG A 132 -6.48 9.78 8.68
C ARG A 132 -5.78 8.93 9.74
N ASP A 133 -5.54 7.64 9.50
CA ASP A 133 -4.91 6.75 10.47
C ASP A 133 -3.40 7.05 10.60
N ALA A 134 -3.10 8.12 11.32
CA ALA A 134 -1.79 8.73 11.50
C ALA A 134 -0.73 7.75 12.03
N ARG A 135 -1.15 6.67 12.70
CA ARG A 135 -0.31 5.55 13.16
C ARG A 135 0.58 4.92 12.07
N TRP A 136 0.27 5.15 10.80
CA TRP A 136 1.01 4.58 9.68
C TRP A 136 1.84 5.59 8.88
N TRP A 137 1.91 6.86 9.32
CA TRP A 137 2.64 7.92 8.61
C TRP A 137 3.06 9.15 9.43
N ASP A 138 2.67 9.30 10.71
CA ASP A 138 3.07 10.46 11.51
C ASP A 138 4.51 10.33 12.04
N VAL A 139 5.45 10.88 11.28
CA VAL A 139 6.91 10.94 11.53
C VAL A 139 7.30 11.64 12.86
N LYS A 140 6.35 12.04 13.71
CA LYS A 140 6.60 12.39 15.12
C LYS A 140 6.78 11.17 16.02
N GLU A 141 6.19 10.03 15.66
CA GLU A 141 6.35 8.76 16.37
C GLU A 141 7.67 8.12 15.90
N THR A 142 8.48 7.61 16.82
CA THR A 142 9.80 7.00 16.56
C THR A 142 9.71 5.60 15.96
N ALA A 143 8.56 5.27 15.35
CA ALA A 143 8.17 3.92 14.99
C ALA A 143 8.20 3.69 13.48
N LEU A 144 9.14 2.86 13.03
CA LEU A 144 9.26 2.51 11.62
C LEU A 144 8.38 1.29 11.29
N HIS A 145 7.38 1.48 10.43
CA HIS A 145 6.48 0.40 9.98
C HIS A 145 6.65 0.16 8.49
N GLY A 146 7.00 -1.05 8.08
CA GLY A 146 7.08 -1.44 6.67
C GLY A 146 5.72 -1.89 6.11
N SER A 147 5.74 -2.32 4.83
CA SER A 147 4.61 -3.00 4.17
C SER A 147 4.12 -4.21 4.99
N TYR A 148 5.05 -4.96 5.61
CA TYR A 148 4.78 -6.12 6.45
C TYR A 148 3.90 -5.82 7.67
N SER A 149 4.30 -4.86 8.51
CA SER A 149 3.52 -4.42 9.68
C SER A 149 2.18 -3.79 9.32
N TRP A 150 2.12 -3.02 8.21
CA TRP A 150 0.86 -2.48 7.70
C TRP A 150 -0.11 -3.61 7.33
N ALA A 151 0.37 -4.59 6.57
CA ALA A 151 -0.48 -5.67 6.08
C ALA A 151 -0.93 -6.63 7.20
N LEU A 152 -0.08 -6.91 8.20
CA LEU A 152 -0.47 -7.72 9.37
C LEU A 152 -1.22 -6.92 10.46
N GLN A 153 -1.34 -5.60 10.30
CA GLN A 153 -1.97 -4.67 11.25
C GLN A 153 -1.27 -4.64 12.63
N ASP A 154 0.03 -4.93 12.67
CA ASP A 154 0.87 -4.88 13.88
C ASP A 154 1.59 -3.53 13.99
N TYR A 155 0.85 -2.54 14.49
CA TYR A 155 1.37 -1.24 14.87
C TYR A 155 1.97 -1.27 16.29
N GLN A 156 3.11 -0.62 16.47
CA GLN A 156 3.74 -0.29 17.75
C GLN A 156 4.05 1.21 17.76
N SER A 157 3.83 1.92 18.87
CA SER A 157 4.04 3.37 18.98
C SER A 157 5.49 3.80 19.15
N ASP A 158 6.41 2.84 19.31
CA ASP A 158 7.84 3.03 19.32
C ASP A 158 8.47 1.77 18.73
N ARG A 159 9.37 1.91 17.74
CA ARG A 159 9.96 0.81 16.96
C ARG A 159 11.16 1.32 16.16
N GLU A 160 12.37 1.04 16.64
CA GLU A 160 13.62 1.62 16.11
C GLU A 160 13.93 1.25 14.65
N ASP A 161 13.56 0.03 14.22
CA ASP A 161 13.85 -0.52 12.88
C ASP A 161 12.59 -1.01 12.15
N VAL A 162 12.60 -0.93 10.81
CA VAL A 162 11.53 -1.47 9.95
C VAL A 162 11.45 -2.98 10.12
N PRO A 163 10.26 -3.56 10.43
CA PRO A 163 10.14 -4.99 10.66
C PRO A 163 10.18 -5.77 9.35
N VAL A 164 11.04 -6.77 9.28
CA VAL A 164 11.12 -7.75 8.18
C VAL A 164 10.76 -9.16 8.68
N PRO A 165 10.26 -10.05 7.79
CA PRO A 165 9.93 -11.43 8.16
C PRO A 165 11.09 -12.16 8.86
N GLY A 166 10.77 -12.80 9.99
CA GLY A 166 11.70 -13.54 10.85
C GLY A 166 12.31 -12.71 11.97
N ASP A 167 12.06 -11.39 12.04
CA ASP A 167 12.57 -10.52 13.11
C ASP A 167 12.03 -10.90 14.50
N ALA A 168 10.74 -11.26 14.59
CA ALA A 168 10.11 -11.55 15.87
C ALA A 168 10.72 -12.83 16.48
N TRP A 169 11.10 -13.78 15.63
CA TRP A 169 11.83 -14.98 16.03
C TRP A 169 13.32 -14.71 16.29
N ARG A 170 14.01 -13.88 15.49
CA ARG A 170 15.41 -13.49 15.74
C ARG A 170 15.63 -12.80 17.09
N ALA A 171 14.60 -12.21 17.68
CA ALA A 171 14.63 -11.68 19.05
C ALA A 171 14.54 -12.76 20.16
N GLU A 172 14.02 -13.95 19.87
CA GLU A 172 13.89 -15.07 20.83
C GLU A 172 15.06 -16.08 20.76
N VAL A 173 15.84 -16.05 19.67
CA VAL A 173 16.88 -17.05 19.35
C VAL A 173 18.27 -16.61 19.86
N PRO A 174 19.10 -17.51 20.44
CA PRO A 174 20.48 -17.19 20.81
C PRO A 174 21.34 -16.77 19.61
N SER A 175 22.24 -15.81 19.80
CA SER A 175 23.02 -15.15 18.74
C SER A 175 24.05 -16.02 17.98
N GLU A 176 24.01 -17.34 18.13
CA GLU A 176 24.84 -18.32 17.40
C GLU A 176 24.04 -19.12 16.35
N GLU A 177 22.70 -19.02 16.35
CA GLU A 177 21.82 -19.70 15.37
C GLU A 177 21.34 -18.69 14.30
N GLU A 178 22.14 -18.52 13.25
CA GLU A 178 21.78 -17.70 12.07
C GLU A 178 20.53 -18.29 11.38
N LEU A 179 19.48 -17.48 11.22
CA LEU A 179 18.33 -17.87 10.40
C LEU A 179 18.69 -17.90 8.91
N PRO A 180 18.11 -18.83 8.13
CA PRO A 180 18.34 -18.87 6.69
C PRO A 180 17.82 -17.59 6.01
N PRO A 181 18.58 -17.05 5.03
CA PRO A 181 18.26 -15.83 4.32
C PRO A 181 16.93 -15.92 3.55
N VAL A 182 16.25 -14.79 3.37
CA VAL A 182 14.99 -14.70 2.61
C VAL A 182 15.34 -14.64 1.12
N LEU A 183 15.63 -15.79 0.51
CA LEU A 183 16.03 -15.88 -0.90
C LEU A 183 14.93 -16.39 -1.84
N THR A 184 13.84 -16.93 -1.29
CA THR A 184 12.73 -17.42 -2.10
C THR A 184 11.37 -17.11 -1.48
N CYS A 185 10.33 -17.14 -2.32
CA CYS A 185 8.93 -17.15 -1.87
C CYS A 185 8.64 -18.20 -0.78
N ARG A 186 9.33 -19.34 -0.79
CA ARG A 186 9.15 -20.41 0.21
C ARG A 186 9.71 -19.97 1.56
N ASP A 187 10.84 -19.28 1.56
CA ASP A 187 11.52 -18.84 2.77
C ASP A 187 10.83 -17.61 3.37
N LEU A 188 10.33 -16.70 2.52
CA LEU A 188 9.39 -15.65 2.95
C LEU A 188 8.18 -16.23 3.68
N VAL A 189 7.52 -17.26 3.12
CA VAL A 189 6.39 -17.95 3.78
C VAL A 189 6.79 -18.56 5.11
N LYS A 190 7.96 -19.24 5.20
CA LYS A 190 8.46 -19.77 6.47
C LYS A 190 8.62 -18.67 7.51
N GLN A 191 9.34 -17.59 7.18
CA GLN A 191 9.67 -16.54 8.13
C GLN A 191 8.42 -15.81 8.65
N VAL A 192 7.43 -15.53 7.78
CA VAL A 192 6.16 -14.92 8.20
C VAL A 192 5.39 -15.80 9.19
N LEU A 193 5.39 -17.13 9.01
CA LEU A 193 4.76 -18.08 9.94
C LEU A 193 5.56 -18.26 11.24
N VAL A 194 6.89 -18.22 11.13
CA VAL A 194 7.83 -18.31 12.26
C VAL A 194 7.70 -17.11 13.20
N ASP A 195 7.45 -15.90 12.67
CA ASP A 195 7.07 -14.73 13.49
C ASP A 195 5.74 -14.91 14.26
N GLN A 196 4.93 -15.92 13.91
CA GLN A 196 3.69 -16.27 14.63
C GLN A 196 3.85 -17.49 15.54
N ARG A 197 5.07 -17.86 15.93
CA ARG A 197 5.30 -18.91 16.93
C ARG A 197 4.53 -18.60 18.22
N GLY A 198 3.83 -19.60 18.77
CA GLY A 198 2.91 -19.43 19.90
C GLY A 198 1.59 -18.71 19.57
N ARG A 199 1.38 -18.33 18.31
CA ARG A 199 0.21 -17.61 17.77
C ARG A 199 -0.29 -18.30 16.47
N GLU A 200 -0.30 -19.63 16.46
CA GLU A 200 -0.57 -20.48 15.27
C GLU A 200 -1.93 -20.20 14.58
N ASP A 201 -2.86 -19.56 15.29
CA ASP A 201 -4.19 -19.24 14.81
C ASP A 201 -4.34 -17.77 14.36
N ALA A 202 -3.25 -16.98 14.40
CA ALA A 202 -3.19 -15.59 13.94
C ALA A 202 -2.96 -15.46 12.43
N ILE A 203 -2.26 -16.41 11.79
CA ILE A 203 -2.02 -16.44 10.34
C ILE A 203 -2.21 -17.86 9.81
N GLN A 204 -2.91 -18.00 8.68
CA GLN A 204 -3.03 -19.25 7.92
C GLN A 204 -2.70 -19.00 6.45
N CYS A 205 -1.97 -19.92 5.80
CA CYS A 205 -1.75 -19.84 4.35
C CYS A 205 -3.05 -20.05 3.56
N ALA A 206 -3.19 -19.34 2.44
CA ALA A 206 -4.36 -19.41 1.56
C ALA A 206 -3.98 -19.21 0.09
N TYR A 207 -4.89 -19.61 -0.81
CA TYR A 207 -4.81 -19.25 -2.22
C TYR A 207 -5.35 -17.82 -2.47
N ALA A 208 -4.90 -17.19 -3.54
CA ALA A 208 -5.26 -15.81 -3.89
C ALA A 208 -6.78 -15.60 -4.05
N ASP A 209 -7.48 -16.57 -4.63
CA ASP A 209 -8.91 -16.60 -4.91
C ASP A 209 -9.75 -17.27 -3.81
N GLN A 210 -9.14 -18.03 -2.90
CA GLN A 210 -9.81 -18.63 -1.74
C GLN A 210 -10.40 -17.54 -0.83
N LYS A 211 -11.69 -17.63 -0.46
CA LYS A 211 -12.27 -16.77 0.59
C LYS A 211 -11.65 -17.11 1.96
N CYS A 212 -11.21 -16.11 2.71
CA CYS A 212 -10.69 -16.32 4.06
C CYS A 212 -11.80 -16.67 5.08
N PRO A 213 -11.49 -17.47 6.12
CA PRO A 213 -12.40 -17.78 7.21
C PRO A 213 -12.98 -16.54 7.92
N ALA A 214 -14.14 -16.70 8.55
CA ALA A 214 -14.69 -15.68 9.44
C ALA A 214 -13.71 -15.37 10.59
N GLY A 215 -13.57 -14.10 10.95
CA GLY A 215 -12.57 -13.62 11.90
C GLY A 215 -11.20 -13.29 11.27
N THR A 216 -11.00 -13.56 9.97
CA THR A 216 -9.72 -13.31 9.28
C THR A 216 -9.90 -12.55 7.97
N TYR A 217 -8.99 -11.63 7.66
CA TYR A 217 -8.92 -10.87 6.41
C TYR A 217 -7.76 -11.37 5.54
N LYS A 218 -7.68 -10.94 4.27
CA LYS A 218 -6.63 -11.41 3.35
C LYS A 218 -5.46 -10.43 3.23
N VAL A 219 -4.26 -11.01 3.24
CA VAL A 219 -2.98 -10.39 2.85
C VAL A 219 -2.38 -11.17 1.68
N MET A 220 -1.62 -10.52 0.81
CA MET A 220 -0.79 -11.14 -0.23
C MET A 220 0.65 -10.71 -0.10
N ALA A 221 1.58 -11.64 -0.31
CA ALA A 221 3.01 -11.39 -0.28
C ALA A 221 3.62 -11.59 -1.67
N PHE A 222 4.50 -10.66 -2.05
CA PHE A 222 5.25 -10.63 -3.29
C PHE A 222 6.74 -10.44 -3.00
N THR A 223 7.60 -10.87 -3.93
CA THR A 223 9.05 -10.60 -3.89
C THR A 223 9.52 -9.98 -5.19
N SER A 224 10.68 -9.32 -5.14
CA SER A 224 11.51 -9.16 -6.33
C SER A 224 12.12 -10.50 -6.73
N PRO A 225 12.59 -10.67 -7.98
CA PRO A 225 13.52 -11.75 -8.30
C PRO A 225 14.82 -11.57 -7.50
N LEU A 226 15.59 -12.65 -7.34
CA LEU A 226 17.00 -12.52 -6.96
C LEU A 226 17.76 -11.77 -8.08
N PRO A 227 18.73 -10.89 -7.76
CA PRO A 227 19.68 -10.41 -8.76
C PRO A 227 20.47 -11.58 -9.35
N ASP A 228 20.65 -11.62 -10.67
CA ASP A 228 21.50 -12.62 -11.35
C ASP A 228 23.01 -12.33 -11.16
N ASP A 229 23.36 -11.19 -10.56
CA ASP A 229 24.71 -10.62 -10.45
C ASP A 229 25.20 -10.36 -9.02
N ASP A 230 24.46 -10.76 -7.99
CA ASP A 230 24.86 -10.66 -6.57
C ASP A 230 24.84 -12.03 -5.86
N ASP A 231 25.96 -12.74 -5.93
CA ASP A 231 26.20 -14.00 -5.19
C ASP A 231 26.24 -13.82 -3.65
N GLU A 232 26.35 -12.58 -3.14
CA GLU A 232 26.34 -12.27 -1.70
C GLU A 232 24.95 -11.85 -1.18
N ALA A 233 23.95 -11.74 -2.07
CA ALA A 233 22.58 -11.38 -1.72
C ALA A 233 21.97 -12.34 -0.69
N ASN A 234 21.81 -11.86 0.55
CA ASN A 234 21.23 -12.60 1.67
C ASN A 234 19.74 -12.27 1.93
N TYR A 235 19.11 -11.50 1.03
CA TYR A 235 17.77 -10.97 1.21
C TYR A 235 17.17 -10.50 -0.12
N ILE A 236 15.94 -10.93 -0.43
CA ILE A 236 15.13 -10.33 -1.50
C ILE A 236 14.20 -9.26 -0.95
N ASP A 237 14.04 -8.19 -1.71
CA ASP A 237 12.99 -7.22 -1.47
C ASP A 237 11.60 -7.87 -1.54
N HIS A 238 10.69 -7.44 -0.68
CA HIS A 238 9.39 -8.06 -0.46
C HIS A 238 8.30 -7.01 -0.24
N HIS A 239 7.09 -7.30 -0.72
CA HIS A 239 5.97 -6.39 -0.58
C HIS A 239 4.69 -7.10 -0.15
N PHE A 240 3.91 -6.41 0.67
CA PHE A 240 2.65 -6.91 1.19
C PHE A 240 1.47 -6.00 0.82
N TYR A 241 0.43 -6.63 0.27
CA TYR A 241 -0.86 -6.00 0.01
C TYR A 241 -1.90 -6.53 1.00
N VAL A 242 -2.79 -5.67 1.49
CA VAL A 242 -3.91 -6.03 2.39
C VAL A 242 -5.25 -5.66 1.77
N GLN A 243 -6.23 -6.57 1.89
CA GLN A 243 -7.58 -6.39 1.33
C GLN A 243 -8.47 -5.55 2.25
N HIS A 244 -9.18 -4.59 1.66
CA HIS A 244 -10.15 -3.71 2.32
C HIS A 244 -11.54 -3.91 1.70
N LYS A 245 -12.57 -4.08 2.54
CA LYS A 245 -13.97 -4.05 2.10
C LYS A 245 -14.40 -2.61 1.83
N ASP A 246 -14.25 -1.76 2.84
CA ASP A 246 -14.70 -0.38 2.89
C ASP A 246 -13.49 0.55 3.08
N VAL A 247 -13.61 1.81 2.65
CA VAL A 247 -12.53 2.81 2.68
C VAL A 247 -13.07 4.14 3.21
N TYR A 248 -12.37 4.77 4.14
CA TYR A 248 -12.60 6.15 4.57
C TYR A 248 -11.54 7.05 3.94
N LEU A 249 -11.97 8.07 3.19
CA LEU A 249 -11.11 9.06 2.53
C LEU A 249 -11.45 10.47 2.95
N THR A 250 -10.48 11.37 2.83
CA THR A 250 -10.59 12.80 3.08
C THR A 250 -10.52 13.57 1.77
N LEU A 251 -11.69 13.95 1.24
CA LEU A 251 -11.77 14.80 0.05
C LEU A 251 -11.30 16.22 0.39
N GLN A 252 -10.41 16.75 -0.44
CA GLN A 252 -9.85 18.08 -0.34
C GLN A 252 -10.64 19.10 -1.19
N PRO A 253 -10.51 20.42 -0.92
CA PRO A 253 -11.12 21.46 -1.74
C PRO A 253 -10.68 21.33 -3.20
N GLY A 254 -11.64 21.13 -4.11
CA GLY A 254 -11.38 20.84 -5.52
C GLY A 254 -11.80 19.43 -5.98
N ASP A 255 -11.79 18.44 -5.09
CA ASP A 255 -12.13 17.05 -5.41
C ASP A 255 -13.62 16.87 -5.74
N ARG A 256 -13.98 15.78 -6.43
CA ARG A 256 -15.36 15.50 -6.86
C ARG A 256 -15.77 14.07 -6.50
N LEU A 257 -17.00 13.89 -6.00
CA LEU A 257 -17.56 12.56 -5.72
C LEU A 257 -17.60 11.67 -6.96
N GLN A 258 -17.81 12.26 -8.14
CA GLN A 258 -17.79 11.54 -9.41
C GLN A 258 -16.40 10.95 -9.73
N ASP A 259 -15.31 11.59 -9.32
CA ASP A 259 -13.95 11.09 -9.56
C ASP A 259 -13.57 9.99 -8.55
N VAL A 260 -14.00 10.11 -7.29
CA VAL A 260 -13.95 9.03 -6.29
C VAL A 260 -14.69 7.79 -6.79
N ALA A 261 -15.94 7.96 -7.24
CA ALA A 261 -16.76 6.88 -7.79
C ALA A 261 -16.14 6.23 -9.04
N ARG A 262 -15.53 7.02 -9.94
CA ARG A 262 -14.77 6.52 -11.10
C ARG A 262 -13.54 5.70 -10.69
N PHE A 263 -12.78 6.16 -9.68
CA PHE A 263 -11.56 5.49 -9.21
C PHE A 263 -11.87 4.09 -8.66
N PHE A 264 -12.80 4.01 -7.70
CA PHE A 264 -13.27 2.75 -7.11
C PHE A 264 -14.18 1.92 -8.03
N LYS A 265 -14.71 2.53 -9.10
CA LYS A 265 -15.65 1.93 -10.06
C LYS A 265 -16.94 1.50 -9.37
N LEU A 266 -17.57 2.45 -8.68
CA LEU A 266 -18.88 2.32 -8.03
C LEU A 266 -19.87 3.34 -8.63
N PRO A 267 -21.19 3.15 -8.45
CA PRO A 267 -22.17 4.22 -8.61
C PRO A 267 -21.90 5.40 -7.66
N VAL A 268 -22.31 6.62 -7.99
CA VAL A 268 -22.21 7.75 -7.04
C VAL A 268 -23.31 7.66 -5.98
N GLU A 269 -24.41 7.01 -6.33
CA GLU A 269 -25.55 6.68 -5.48
C GLU A 269 -25.10 5.89 -4.24
N GLU A 270 -24.21 4.89 -4.41
CA GLU A 270 -23.61 4.14 -3.29
C GLU A 270 -22.75 5.03 -2.38
N LEU A 271 -22.19 6.15 -2.86
CA LEU A 271 -21.50 7.13 -2.02
C LEU A 271 -22.47 8.03 -1.26
N TYR A 272 -23.62 8.42 -1.83
CA TYR A 272 -24.62 9.22 -1.11
C TYR A 272 -25.30 8.39 -0.02
N ASP A 273 -25.72 7.17 -0.32
CA ASP A 273 -26.40 6.26 0.61
C ASP A 273 -25.53 5.95 1.86
N ALA A 274 -24.20 5.92 1.68
CA ALA A 274 -23.24 5.71 2.77
C ALA A 274 -22.84 6.99 3.53
N ASN A 275 -23.17 8.19 3.03
CA ASN A 275 -22.75 9.46 3.62
C ASN A 275 -23.92 10.46 3.75
N PRO A 276 -24.81 10.27 4.75
CA PRO A 276 -25.97 11.14 4.97
C PRO A 276 -25.59 12.63 5.10
N GLY A 277 -26.32 13.50 4.39
CA GLY A 277 -26.06 14.93 4.29
C GLY A 277 -25.19 15.33 3.08
N MET A 278 -24.67 14.38 2.30
CA MET A 278 -23.91 14.66 1.07
C MET A 278 -24.76 14.68 -0.21
N GLU A 279 -26.02 14.27 -0.15
CA GLU A 279 -26.98 14.20 -1.27
C GLU A 279 -27.25 15.60 -1.88
N SER A 280 -27.03 16.65 -1.08
CA SER A 280 -27.12 18.05 -1.49
C SER A 280 -25.92 18.58 -2.30
N VAL A 281 -24.84 17.79 -2.43
CA VAL A 281 -23.61 18.17 -3.15
C VAL A 281 -23.58 17.43 -4.49
N PRO A 282 -23.74 18.12 -5.65
CA PRO A 282 -23.74 17.47 -6.94
C PRO A 282 -22.44 16.70 -7.22
N ALA A 283 -22.56 15.53 -7.82
CA ALA A 283 -21.45 14.57 -7.99
C ALA A 283 -20.22 15.16 -8.70
N ASP A 284 -20.47 16.02 -9.69
CA ASP A 284 -19.48 16.68 -10.53
C ASP A 284 -19.04 18.05 -9.98
N ARG A 285 -19.61 18.53 -8.87
CA ARG A 285 -19.22 19.78 -8.23
C ARG A 285 -17.94 19.57 -7.40
N PRO A 286 -16.91 20.42 -7.58
CA PRO A 286 -15.75 20.46 -6.68
C PRO A 286 -16.16 20.72 -5.22
N MET A 287 -15.54 20.01 -4.28
CA MET A 287 -15.74 20.24 -2.84
C MET A 287 -15.35 21.67 -2.47
N ASP A 288 -16.18 22.29 -1.64
CA ASP A 288 -16.02 23.65 -1.12
C ASP A 288 -15.01 23.75 0.05
N ARG A 289 -14.82 22.64 0.75
CA ARG A 289 -13.98 22.47 1.93
C ARG A 289 -13.65 20.98 2.11
N GLU A 290 -12.72 20.69 3.02
CA GLU A 290 -12.44 19.31 3.42
C GLU A 290 -13.68 18.57 3.94
N ARG A 291 -13.85 17.32 3.49
CA ARG A 291 -14.92 16.39 3.93
C ARG A 291 -14.42 14.94 3.93
N SER A 292 -14.64 14.22 5.02
CA SER A 292 -14.48 12.76 5.02
C SER A 292 -15.65 12.07 4.31
N VAL A 293 -15.36 10.95 3.63
CA VAL A 293 -16.31 10.15 2.85
C VAL A 293 -16.01 8.67 3.06
N LEU A 294 -17.03 7.91 3.45
CA LEU A 294 -17.03 6.45 3.40
C LEU A 294 -17.34 5.97 1.98
N VAL A 295 -16.46 5.16 1.43
CA VAL A 295 -16.66 4.40 0.18
C VAL A 295 -17.02 2.96 0.58
N PRO A 296 -18.31 2.56 0.54
CA PRO A 296 -18.73 1.22 0.91
C PRO A 296 -18.37 0.21 -0.18
N ASP A 297 -18.17 -1.06 0.20
CA ASP A 297 -18.03 -2.22 -0.70
C ASP A 297 -16.99 -2.06 -1.83
N ALA A 298 -16.04 -1.14 -1.67
CA ALA A 298 -14.99 -0.81 -2.64
C ALA A 298 -14.20 -2.03 -3.12
N ASN A 299 -14.02 -3.03 -2.25
CA ASN A 299 -13.27 -4.26 -2.49
C ASN A 299 -11.95 -3.99 -3.23
N VAL A 300 -11.08 -3.30 -2.52
CA VAL A 300 -9.77 -2.83 -2.97
C VAL A 300 -8.69 -3.41 -2.08
N TRP A 301 -7.46 -3.17 -2.47
CA TRP A 301 -6.25 -3.52 -1.75
C TRP A 301 -5.43 -2.26 -1.56
N SER A 302 -4.72 -2.20 -0.44
CA SER A 302 -3.67 -1.21 -0.25
C SER A 302 -2.31 -1.89 -0.09
N HIS A 303 -1.27 -1.08 -0.21
CA HIS A 303 0.11 -1.40 0.13
C HIS A 303 0.76 -0.16 0.75
N LYS A 304 1.81 -0.32 1.55
CA LYS A 304 2.60 0.80 2.09
C LYS A 304 3.98 0.77 1.41
N PRO A 305 4.28 1.68 0.45
CA PRO A 305 5.44 1.53 -0.43
C PRO A 305 6.80 1.60 0.28
N SER A 306 6.87 2.38 1.36
CA SER A 306 8.02 2.48 2.26
C SER A 306 7.53 2.90 3.65
N GLU A 307 8.42 2.82 4.63
CA GLU A 307 8.19 3.24 6.01
C GLU A 307 7.81 4.73 6.13
N TRP A 308 8.37 5.58 5.28
CA TRP A 308 8.10 7.03 5.26
C TRP A 308 6.82 7.43 4.53
N LEU A 309 6.31 6.60 3.62
CA LEU A 309 5.13 6.90 2.80
C LEU A 309 3.84 6.34 3.42
N PRO A 310 2.70 7.05 3.34
CA PRO A 310 1.43 6.49 3.78
C PRO A 310 1.04 5.26 2.93
N PRO A 311 0.18 4.35 3.46
CA PRO A 311 -0.50 3.36 2.64
C PRO A 311 -1.18 3.99 1.41
N ARG A 312 -1.26 3.25 0.30
CA ARG A 312 -1.86 3.70 -0.96
C ARG A 312 -2.80 2.64 -1.54
N LEU A 313 -3.93 3.08 -2.09
CA LEU A 313 -4.95 2.23 -2.75
C LEU A 313 -4.75 2.08 -4.26
N HIS A 314 -3.76 2.76 -4.84
CA HIS A 314 -3.50 2.77 -6.28
C HIS A 314 -2.25 1.96 -6.65
N ASP A 315 -2.24 1.43 -7.88
CA ASP A 315 -1.06 0.86 -8.51
C ASP A 315 -0.18 1.94 -9.17
N GLY A 316 0.94 1.53 -9.77
CA GLY A 316 1.87 2.42 -10.49
C GLY A 316 1.31 3.07 -11.77
N ALA A 317 0.05 2.80 -12.12
CA ALA A 317 -0.67 3.48 -13.20
C ALA A 317 -1.83 4.36 -12.66
N GLY A 318 -1.84 4.66 -11.35
CA GLY A 318 -2.85 5.51 -10.71
C GLY A 318 -4.22 4.85 -10.56
N ARG A 319 -4.33 3.52 -10.66
CA ARG A 319 -5.61 2.80 -10.70
C ARG A 319 -5.88 2.10 -9.37
N ALA A 320 -7.12 2.18 -8.86
CA ALA A 320 -7.54 1.44 -7.67
C ALA A 320 -7.23 -0.07 -7.80
N ILE A 321 -6.50 -0.63 -6.84
CA ILE A 321 -6.06 -2.03 -6.85
C ILE A 321 -7.22 -2.91 -6.39
N HIS A 322 -7.90 -3.59 -7.31
CA HIS A 322 -8.91 -4.60 -6.96
C HIS A 322 -8.36 -6.04 -6.92
N ASN A 323 -7.13 -6.23 -7.40
CA ASN A 323 -6.45 -7.51 -7.47
C ASN A 323 -4.93 -7.28 -7.62
N PRO A 324 -4.10 -7.55 -6.60
CA PRO A 324 -2.66 -7.31 -6.64
C PRO A 324 -1.95 -8.09 -7.76
N LEU A 325 -2.42 -9.29 -8.12
CA LEU A 325 -1.90 -10.09 -9.25
C LEU A 325 -2.04 -9.42 -10.63
N ARG A 326 -2.67 -8.24 -10.70
CA ARG A 326 -2.93 -7.46 -11.91
C ARG A 326 -2.62 -5.97 -11.76
N ALA A 327 -2.03 -5.58 -10.63
CA ALA A 327 -1.53 -4.22 -10.41
C ALA A 327 -0.31 -3.95 -11.31
N VAL A 328 -0.04 -2.69 -11.62
CA VAL A 328 1.32 -2.27 -11.96
C VAL A 328 2.12 -2.21 -10.66
N ALA A 329 3.09 -3.12 -10.50
CA ALA A 329 3.97 -3.22 -9.34
C ALA A 329 5.04 -2.11 -9.38
N ALA A 330 4.58 -0.88 -9.11
CA ALA A 330 5.38 0.32 -8.98
C ALA A 330 4.60 1.39 -8.21
N PHE A 331 5.25 2.48 -7.81
CA PHE A 331 4.62 3.68 -7.26
C PHE A 331 5.38 4.95 -7.69
N SER A 332 4.69 6.08 -7.76
CA SER A 332 5.32 7.39 -7.90
C SER A 332 5.68 7.98 -6.54
N ASP A 333 6.91 8.46 -6.38
CA ASP A 333 7.28 9.33 -5.24
C ASP A 333 6.73 10.76 -5.42
N ASP A 334 7.11 11.68 -4.52
CA ASP A 334 6.69 13.08 -4.52
C ASP A 334 7.51 13.98 -5.47
N GLU A 335 8.63 13.50 -6.01
CA GLU A 335 9.34 14.11 -7.14
C GLU A 335 8.74 13.68 -8.50
N GLY A 336 7.97 12.60 -8.51
CA GLY A 336 7.30 12.03 -9.68
C GLY A 336 8.07 10.89 -10.35
N ASN A 337 9.17 10.41 -9.76
CA ASN A 337 9.88 9.24 -10.27
C ASN A 337 9.05 7.98 -10.04
N VAL A 338 9.08 7.05 -10.99
CA VAL A 338 8.42 5.74 -10.87
C VAL A 338 9.41 4.75 -10.27
N ASN A 339 9.15 4.33 -9.03
CA ASN A 339 9.91 3.33 -8.31
C ASN A 339 9.21 1.97 -8.47
N GLU A 340 9.94 0.91 -8.84
CA GLU A 340 9.39 -0.43 -8.99
C GLU A 340 9.04 -1.07 -7.63
N LEU A 341 8.21 -2.12 -7.65
CA LEU A 341 7.85 -2.91 -6.48
C LEU A 341 7.97 -4.41 -6.78
N PRO A 342 8.23 -5.24 -5.76
CA PRO A 342 8.09 -6.70 -5.79
C PRO A 342 6.87 -7.20 -6.56
N ALA A 343 7.14 -7.81 -7.73
CA ALA A 343 6.11 -8.21 -8.70
C ALA A 343 5.83 -9.72 -8.71
N GLN A 344 6.73 -10.55 -8.16
CA GLN A 344 6.58 -12.00 -8.14
C GLN A 344 5.66 -12.42 -6.99
N TYR A 345 4.43 -12.85 -7.31
CA TYR A 345 3.50 -13.38 -6.31
C TYR A 345 4.04 -14.65 -5.65
N CYS A 346 4.08 -14.65 -4.31
CA CYS A 346 4.53 -15.79 -3.52
C CYS A 346 3.37 -16.55 -2.87
N CYS A 347 2.48 -15.85 -2.17
CA CYS A 347 1.41 -16.47 -1.39
C CYS A 347 0.31 -15.47 -0.97
N ALA A 348 -0.79 -16.00 -0.45
CA ALA A 348 -1.75 -15.25 0.32
C ALA A 348 -1.86 -15.81 1.74
N PHE A 349 -2.24 -14.95 2.67
CA PHE A 349 -2.47 -15.27 4.07
C PHE A 349 -3.88 -14.84 4.48
N CYS A 350 -4.54 -15.66 5.29
CA CYS A 350 -5.70 -15.27 6.06
C CYS A 350 -5.23 -14.90 7.48
N VAL A 351 -5.31 -13.62 7.80
CA VAL A 351 -4.74 -13.00 8.99
C VAL A 351 -5.86 -12.61 9.95
N ARG A 352 -5.73 -12.94 11.23
CA ARG A 352 -6.66 -12.50 12.28
C ARG A 352 -6.25 -11.11 12.78
N ARG A 353 -7.23 -10.21 12.84
CA ARG A 353 -7.01 -8.80 13.18
C ARG A 353 -6.50 -8.63 14.61
N GLY A 354 -5.37 -7.96 14.76
CA GLY A 354 -4.78 -7.59 16.06
C GLY A 354 -4.04 -8.72 16.80
N THR A 355 -3.92 -9.92 16.23
CA THR A 355 -3.20 -11.05 16.84
C THR A 355 -1.90 -11.43 16.13
N ALA A 356 -1.77 -11.11 14.85
CA ALA A 356 -0.52 -11.31 14.11
C ALA A 356 0.54 -10.29 14.53
N LYS A 357 1.82 -10.66 14.46
CA LYS A 357 2.96 -9.88 14.95
C LYS A 357 4.09 -9.78 13.93
N THR A 358 4.83 -8.68 14.03
CA THR A 358 5.99 -8.31 13.22
C THR A 358 7.06 -7.72 14.12
N GLY A 359 8.35 -7.92 13.80
CA GLY A 359 9.44 -7.36 14.61
C GLY A 359 9.57 -7.97 16.01
N PRO A 360 10.63 -7.61 16.75
CA PRO A 360 10.78 -7.99 18.15
C PRO A 360 9.54 -7.60 18.96
N GLN A 361 9.10 -8.49 19.85
CA GLN A 361 8.09 -8.14 20.84
C GLN A 361 8.80 -7.72 22.13
N SER A 362 8.37 -6.61 22.73
CA SER A 362 8.79 -6.25 24.08
C SER A 362 8.51 -7.44 25.01
N PRO A 363 9.44 -7.80 25.92
CA PRO A 363 9.16 -8.86 26.88
C PRO A 363 7.89 -8.51 27.66
N PRO A 364 7.03 -9.49 27.98
CA PRO A 364 5.82 -9.22 28.76
C PRO A 364 6.22 -8.53 30.05
N VAL A 365 5.59 -7.39 30.35
CA VAL A 365 5.82 -6.67 31.60
C VAL A 365 5.51 -7.64 32.73
N ALA A 366 6.54 -8.09 33.42
CA ALA A 366 6.37 -9.02 34.53
C ALA A 366 5.52 -8.34 35.60
N ASP A 367 4.45 -9.01 36.04
CA ASP A 367 3.59 -8.50 37.11
C ASP A 367 4.46 -8.18 38.33
N VAL A 368 4.60 -6.89 38.62
CA VAL A 368 5.33 -6.42 39.80
C VAL A 368 4.48 -6.74 41.01
N GLN A 369 4.79 -7.87 41.65
CA GLN A 369 4.21 -8.26 42.93
C GLN A 369 4.73 -7.32 44.01
N GLU A 370 3.90 -6.35 44.41
CA GLU A 370 4.06 -5.53 45.62
C GLU A 370 3.82 -6.34 46.92
#